data_AF-A0A383RH52-F1
#
_entry.id   AF-A0A383RH52-F1
#
_cell.length_a   1.000
_cell.length_b   1.000
_cell.length_c   1.000
_cell.angle_alpha   90.00
_cell.angle_beta   90.00
_cell.angle_gamma   90.00
#
_symmetry.space_group_name_H-M   'P 1'
#
loop_
_entity.id
_entity.type
_entity.pdbx_description
1 polymer ?
#
loop_
_entity_poly.entity_id
_entity_poly.type
_entity_poly.pdbx_seq_one_letter_code
_entity_poly.pdbx_strand_id
1 'polypeptide(L)' 'MPKFHFSLHTGFAGCTHEETYEIDNEELEGLTEDEREKVIEEHFTEWAWNMLDGGWEEVEDA' A
#
# COMPACT_ATOMS: atom_id res chain seq x y z
N MET A 1 12.83 1.61 13.62
CA MET A 1 11.87 1.39 12.53
C MET A 1 10.74 0.53 13.06
N PRO A 2 9.53 1.07 13.27
CA PRO A 2 8.36 0.28 13.60
C PRO A 2 7.94 -0.56 12.39
N LYS A 3 7.31 -1.71 12.65
CA LYS A 3 6.93 -2.69 11.63
C LYS A 3 5.41 -2.74 11.48
N PHE A 4 4.96 -2.75 10.24
CA PHE A 4 3.55 -2.81 9.86
C PHE A 4 3.34 -4.00 8.93
N HIS A 5 2.17 -4.62 9.02
CA HIS A 5 1.75 -5.63 8.07
C HIS A 5 0.88 -4.95 7.02
N PHE A 6 1.42 -4.80 5.81
CA PHE A 6 0.65 -4.31 4.66
C PHE A 6 0.08 -5.49 3.90
N SER A 7 -1.20 -5.39 3.54
CA SER A 7 -1.94 -6.41 2.81
C SER A 7 -2.81 -5.74 1.74
N LEU A 8 -2.74 -6.21 0.50
CA LEU A 8 -3.57 -5.78 -0.61
C LEU A 8 -4.16 -7.00 -1.31
N HIS A 9 -5.49 -7.04 -1.47
CA HIS A 9 -6.20 -8.12 -2.16
C HIS A 9 -7.05 -7.54 -3.31
N THR A 10 -6.87 -8.05 -4.53
CA THR A 10 -7.57 -7.50 -5.72
C THR A 10 -8.95 -8.12 -5.96
N GLY A 11 -9.48 -8.88 -5.01
CA GLY A 11 -10.82 -9.47 -5.08
C GLY A 11 -10.85 -10.90 -5.65
N PHE A 12 -9.72 -11.43 -6.12
CA PHE A 12 -9.59 -12.77 -6.69
C PHE A 12 -8.77 -13.69 -5.78
N ALA A 13 -9.21 -14.94 -5.64
CA ALA A 13 -8.53 -15.93 -4.82
C ALA A 13 -7.08 -16.12 -5.27
N GLY A 14 -6.13 -15.97 -4.34
CA GLY A 14 -4.69 -16.07 -4.61
C GLY A 14 -4.04 -14.76 -5.08
N CYS A 15 -4.80 -13.68 -5.22
CA CYS A 15 -4.30 -12.36 -5.60
C CYS A 15 -4.18 -11.45 -4.37
N THR A 16 -3.39 -11.91 -3.39
CA THR A 16 -3.01 -11.13 -2.21
C THR A 16 -1.52 -10.81 -2.24
N HIS A 17 -1.17 -9.55 -2.05
CA HIS A 17 0.17 -9.11 -1.70
C HIS A 17 0.24 -8.86 -0.20
N GLU A 18 1.24 -9.42 0.47
CA GLU A 18 1.47 -9.24 1.90
C GLU A 18 2.94 -8.96 2.16
N GLU A 19 3.23 -7.96 2.98
CA GLU A 19 4.60 -7.58 3.31
C GLU A 19 4.71 -7.06 4.75
N THR A 20 5.87 -7.30 5.37
CA THR A 20 6.27 -6.56 6.59
C THR A 20 6.99 -5.29 6.16
N TYR A 21 6.31 -4.16 6.30
CA TYR A 21 6.82 -2.85 5.93
C TYR A 21 7.45 -2.14 7.13
N GLU A 22 8.62 -1.55 6.95
CA GLU A 22 9.35 -0.80 7.97
C GLU A 22 9.27 0.70 7.64
N ILE A 23 8.82 1.50 8.61
CA ILE A 23 8.83 2.97 8.53
C ILE A 23 9.91 3.49 9.48
N ASP A 24 10.60 4.57 9.15
CA ASP A 24 11.61 5.12 10.03
C ASP A 24 10.99 5.69 11.32
N ASN A 25 11.69 5.54 12.45
CA ASN A 25 11.19 6.08 13.73
C ASN A 25 11.03 7.61 13.66
N GLU A 26 11.95 8.28 12.95
CA GLU A 26 12.00 9.73 12.80
C GLU A 26 10.76 10.28 12.08
N GLU A 27 10.13 9.48 11.22
CA GLU A 27 8.89 9.84 10.50
C GLU A 27 7.65 9.81 11.41
N LEU A 28 7.72 9.11 12.54
CA LEU A 28 6.58 8.89 13.44
C LEU A 28 6.77 9.55 14.81
N GLU A 29 7.96 10.06 15.12
CA GLU A 29 8.30 10.61 16.42
C GLU A 29 7.63 11.98 16.65
N GLY A 30 7.00 12.16 17.82
CA GLY A 30 6.37 13.42 18.19
C GLY A 30 5.02 13.69 17.52
N LEU A 31 4.57 12.81 16.62
CA LEU A 31 3.24 12.88 16.01
C LEU A 31 2.14 12.51 16.99
N THR A 32 0.99 13.15 16.84
CA THR A 32 -0.27 12.68 17.42
C THR A 32 -0.69 11.36 16.78
N GLU A 33 -1.67 10.68 17.37
CA GLU A 33 -2.21 9.44 16.83
C GLU A 33 -2.77 9.61 15.40
N ASP A 34 -3.56 10.67 15.19
CA ASP A 34 -4.15 11.00 13.88
C ASP A 34 -3.08 11.30 12.81
N GLU A 35 -2.03 12.06 13.18
CA GLU A 35 -0.92 12.37 12.27
C GLU A 35 -0.12 11.10 11.94
N ARG A 36 0.09 10.25 12.95
CA ARG A 36 0.79 8.98 12.79
C ARG A 36 0.02 8.03 11.85
N GLU A 37 -1.29 7.94 12.00
CA GLU A 37 -2.15 7.16 11.10
C GLU A 37 -2.05 7.66 9.66
N LYS A 38 -2.08 8.99 9.48
CA LYS A 38 -1.95 9.60 8.14
C LYS A 38 -0.62 9.24 7.46
N VAL A 39 0.51 9.31 8.17
CA VAL A 39 1.82 8.94 7.62
C VAL A 39 1.85 7.46 7.22
N ILE A 40 1.33 6.58 8.07
CA ILE A 40 1.25 5.13 7.77
C ILE A 40 0.39 4.88 6.52
N GLU A 41 -0.74 5.59 6.39
CA GLU A 41 -1.64 5.49 5.23
C GLU A 41 -0.98 5.99 3.93
N GLU A 42 -0.15 7.04 4.00
CA GLU A 42 0.64 7.52 2.86
C GLU A 42 1.62 6.44 2.38
N HIS A 43 2.38 5.82 3.28
CA HIS A 43 3.26 4.68 2.93
C HIS A 43 2.48 3.48 2.37
N PHE A 44 1.34 3.13 2.98
CA PHE A 44 0.49 2.03 2.50
C PHE A 44 -0.02 2.31 1.09
N THR A 45 -0.47 3.53 0.82
CA THR A 45 -0.98 3.95 -0.49
C THR A 45 0.10 3.85 -1.56
N GLU A 46 1.30 4.38 -1.29
CA GLU A 46 2.43 4.28 -2.22
C GLU A 46 2.84 2.83 -2.49
N TRP A 47 2.93 2.02 -1.43
CA TRP A 47 3.20 0.59 -1.55
C TRP A 47 2.13 -0.12 -2.40
N ALA A 48 0.85 0.16 -2.15
CA ALA A 48 -0.26 -0.46 -2.87
C ALA A 48 -0.24 -0.13 -4.36
N TRP A 49 0.06 1.12 -4.74
CA TRP A 49 0.20 1.51 -6.13
C TRP A 49 1.36 0.81 -6.85
N ASN A 50 2.45 0.49 -6.14
CA ASN A 50 3.55 -0.29 -6.71
C ASN A 50 3.20 -1.78 -6.93
N MET A 51 2.15 -2.29 -6.26
CA MET A 51 1.67 -3.68 -6.42
C MET A 51 0.60 -3.83 -7.50
N LEU A 52 0.01 -2.73 -7.96
CA LEU A 52 -1.04 -2.73 -8.97
C LEU A 52 -0.46 -2.40 -10.34
N ASP A 53 -0.62 -3.32 -11.29
CA ASP A 53 -0.42 -3.07 -12.72
C ASP A 53 -1.76 -3.27 -13.45
N GLY A 54 -2.07 -2.36 -14.35
CA GLY A 54 -3.35 -2.31 -15.04
C GLY A 54 -3.23 -1.58 -16.36
N GLY A 55 -3.98 -2.07 -17.35
CA GLY A 55 -4.00 -1.49 -18.69
C GLY A 55 -5.38 -1.59 -19.32
N TRP A 56 -5.50 -1.01 -20.52
CA TRP A 56 -6.67 -1.13 -21.37
C TRP A 56 -6.20 -1.20 -22.82
N GLU A 57 -6.98 -1.85 -23.67
CA GLU A 57 -6.79 -1.88 -25.12
C GLU A 57 -8.12 -1.66 -25.83
N GLU A 58 -8.09 -0.99 -26.98
CA GLU A 58 -9.25 -0.85 -27.87
C GLU A 58 -9.36 -2.10 -28.75
N VAL A 59 -10.58 -2.63 -28.90
CA VAL A 59 -10.84 -3.85 -29.70
C VAL A 59 -11.74 -3.48 -30.87
N GLU A 60 -11.29 -3.75 -32.10
CA GLU A 60 -12.09 -3.61 -33.32
C GLU A 60 -12.97 -4.85 -33.55
N ASP A 61 -14.22 -4.67 -33.95
CA ASP A 61 -15.08 -5.76 -34.42
C ASP A 61 -14.57 -6.30 -35.77
N ALA A 62 -14.38 -7.62 -35.87
CA ALA A 62 -13.84 -8.33 -37.04
C ALA A 62 -14.79 -8.37 -38.25
#